data_AF-A0A7L2YJQ4-F1
#
_entry.id   AF-A0A7L2YJQ4-F1
#
_cell.length_a   1.000
_cell.length_b   1.000
_cell.length_c   1.000
_cell.angle_alpha   90.00
_cell.angle_beta   90.00
_cell.angle_gamma   90.00
#
_symmetry.space_group_name_H-M   'P 1'
#
loop_
_entity.id
_entity.type
_entity.pdbx_description
1 polymer ?
#
loop_
_entity_poly.entity_id
_entity_poly.type
_entity_poly.pdbx_seq_one_letter_code
_entity_poly.pdbx_strand_id
1 'polypeptide(L)'
;MAARYLRAAPALTRLARFPLPAVSVGQRRHYADKRIKVANPVVEMDGDEMTRIIWAFIKEKLILPNVDVQLKYFDLGLPHRDKTDDQVTIDSALATQKYSVAVKCATITPDEARVE
;
A
#
# COMPACT_ATOMS: atom_id res chain seq x y z
N MET A 1 83.37 -27.44 18.52
CA MET A 1 83.56 -28.34 17.35
C MET A 1 82.18 -28.83 16.94
N ALA A 2 81.85 -28.79 15.63
CA ALA A 2 80.58 -29.17 14.97
C ALA A 2 79.36 -28.25 15.26
N ALA A 3 78.84 -27.41 14.36
CA ALA A 3 78.42 -27.50 12.95
C ALA A 3 77.02 -28.13 12.73
N ARG A 4 76.11 -27.31 12.18
CA ARG A 4 74.92 -27.62 11.35
C ARG A 4 73.76 -28.27 12.12
N TYR A 5 72.52 -27.81 12.01
CA TYR A 5 71.73 -27.79 10.78
C TYR A 5 70.63 -26.71 10.79
N LEU A 6 70.51 -26.01 9.66
CA LEU A 6 69.38 -25.17 9.28
C LEU A 6 68.10 -26.01 9.13
N ARG A 7 66.98 -25.49 9.60
CA ARG A 7 65.67 -25.65 8.94
C ARG A 7 65.03 -24.29 8.81
N ALA A 8 64.93 -23.82 7.57
CA ALA A 8 64.21 -22.62 7.18
C ALA A 8 62.69 -22.84 7.34
N ALA A 9 62.01 -21.96 8.07
CA ALA A 9 60.56 -21.83 8.04
C ALA A 9 60.20 -20.73 7.01
N PRO A 10 59.21 -20.94 6.13
CA PRO A 10 58.84 -19.94 5.15
C PRO A 10 58.15 -18.76 5.85
N ALA A 11 58.52 -17.55 5.45
CA ALA A 11 57.91 -16.33 5.93
C ALA A 11 56.41 -16.34 5.62
N LEU A 12 55.58 -16.44 6.66
CA LEU A 12 54.14 -16.17 6.59
C LEU A 12 53.96 -14.70 6.19
N THR A 13 53.77 -14.49 4.89
CA THR A 13 53.50 -13.18 4.33
C THR A 13 52.16 -12.73 4.89
N ARG A 14 52.19 -11.65 5.68
CA ARG A 14 51.03 -10.99 6.29
C ARG A 14 50.04 -10.65 5.18
N LEU A 15 48.96 -11.44 5.04
CA LEU A 15 47.83 -11.13 4.16
C LEU A 15 47.32 -9.74 4.57
N ALA A 16 47.52 -8.76 3.68
CA ALA A 16 46.98 -7.42 3.85
C ALA A 16 45.46 -7.54 3.91
N ARG A 17 44.88 -7.25 5.07
CA ARG A 17 43.43 -7.12 5.26
C ARG A 17 43.00 -5.88 4.46
N PHE A 18 42.50 -6.10 3.24
CA PHE A 18 41.81 -5.06 2.50
C PHE A 18 40.51 -4.73 3.25
N PRO A 19 40.25 -3.46 3.60
CA PRO A 19 38.97 -3.09 4.18
C PRO A 19 37.90 -3.24 3.09
N LEU A 20 36.94 -4.13 3.30
CA LEU A 20 35.76 -4.19 2.43
C LEU A 20 35.04 -2.85 2.53
N PRO A 21 34.65 -2.23 1.40
CA PRO A 21 33.85 -1.01 1.45
C PRO A 21 32.54 -1.34 2.17
N ALA A 22 32.21 -0.54 3.18
CA ALA A 22 30.93 -0.64 3.86
C ALA A 22 29.82 -0.46 2.82
N VAL A 23 29.06 -1.52 2.56
CA VAL A 23 27.84 -1.44 1.74
C VAL A 23 26.88 -0.53 2.50
N SER A 24 26.64 0.67 1.98
CA SER A 24 25.59 1.54 2.50
C SER A 24 24.26 0.83 2.28
N VAL A 25 23.72 0.22 3.33
CA VAL A 25 22.35 -0.28 3.36
C VAL A 25 21.47 0.90 2.98
N GLY A 26 20.76 0.78 1.85
CA GLY A 26 20.04 1.86 1.21
C GLY A 26 19.23 2.67 2.22
N GLN A 27 19.35 3.99 2.15
CA GLN A 27 18.56 4.92 2.96
C GLN A 27 17.09 4.52 2.86
N ARG A 28 16.51 4.04 3.97
CA ARG A 28 15.06 3.95 4.10
C ARG A 28 14.55 5.38 3.99
N ARG A 29 13.94 5.72 2.85
CA ARG A 29 13.25 7.00 2.69
C ARG A 29 12.12 7.02 3.73
N HIS A 30 12.34 7.73 4.82
CA HIS A 30 11.30 8.05 5.78
C HIS A 30 10.33 9.03 5.11
N TYR A 31 9.27 8.51 4.49
CA TYR A 31 8.16 9.32 3.98
C TYR A 31 7.22 9.81 5.10
N ALA A 32 7.51 9.47 6.36
CA ALA A 32 6.53 9.38 7.43
C ALA A 32 6.11 10.71 8.12
N ASP A 33 6.56 11.89 7.71
CA ASP A 33 6.19 13.13 8.44
C ASP A 33 5.29 14.10 7.67
N LYS A 34 5.11 13.95 6.36
CA LYS A 34 4.26 14.86 5.58
C LYS A 34 3.36 14.09 4.62
N ARG A 35 2.20 13.64 5.13
CA ARG A 35 1.10 13.18 4.29
C ARG A 35 0.75 14.26 3.27
N ILE A 36 0.55 13.85 2.02
CA ILE A 36 0.15 14.75 0.93
C ILE A 36 -1.24 15.29 1.26
N LYS A 37 -1.38 16.61 1.38
CA LYS A 37 -2.66 17.26 1.65
C LYS A 37 -3.46 17.37 0.36
N VAL A 38 -4.65 16.81 0.33
CA VAL A 38 -5.59 16.96 -0.78
C VAL A 38 -6.59 18.06 -0.42
N ALA A 39 -6.70 19.08 -1.28
CA ALA A 39 -7.55 20.24 -1.03
C ALA A 39 -9.05 19.92 -1.17
N ASN A 40 -9.41 19.12 -2.18
CA ASN A 40 -10.79 18.76 -2.47
C ASN A 40 -11.12 17.34 -1.98
N PRO A 41 -12.35 17.11 -1.49
CA PRO A 41 -12.77 15.77 -1.11
C PRO A 41 -12.91 14.85 -2.33
N VAL A 42 -12.77 13.56 -2.10
CA VAL A 42 -13.00 12.51 -3.09
C VAL A 42 -14.19 11.67 -2.66
N VAL A 43 -15.06 11.33 -3.60
CA VAL A 43 -16.18 10.41 -3.35
C VAL A 43 -15.66 8.98 -3.40
N GLU A 44 -15.97 8.21 -2.36
CA GLU A 44 -15.63 6.80 -2.24
C GLU A 44 -16.91 5.98 -2.29
N MET A 45 -17.00 5.11 -3.30
CA MET A 45 -18.09 4.14 -3.45
C MET A 45 -17.56 2.75 -3.13
N ASP A 46 -17.98 2.19 -2.00
CA ASP A 46 -17.58 0.85 -1.56
C ASP A 46 -18.30 -0.24 -2.38
N GLY A 47 -17.79 -1.46 -2.32
CA GLY A 47 -18.20 -2.56 -3.20
C GLY A 47 -18.57 -3.85 -2.47
N ASP A 48 -18.50 -4.95 -3.20
CA ASP A 48 -18.95 -6.28 -2.75
C ASP A 48 -17.82 -7.33 -2.71
N GLU A 49 -18.08 -8.42 -1.97
CA GLU A 49 -17.27 -9.65 -1.89
C GLU A 49 -15.76 -9.40 -1.70
N MET A 50 -14.92 -10.03 -2.52
CA MET A 50 -13.46 -9.96 -2.45
C MET A 50 -12.94 -8.54 -2.70
N THR A 51 -13.63 -7.75 -3.52
CA THR A 51 -13.19 -6.42 -3.89
C THR A 51 -13.30 -5.43 -2.73
N ARG A 52 -14.32 -5.58 -1.86
CA ARG A 52 -14.44 -4.82 -0.61
C ARG A 52 -13.25 -5.03 0.33
N ILE A 53 -12.78 -6.27 0.45
CA ILE A 53 -11.63 -6.62 1.29
C ILE A 53 -10.34 -6.02 0.73
N ILE A 54 -10.13 -6.16 -0.59
CA ILE A 54 -8.96 -5.58 -1.27
C ILE A 54 -8.99 -4.05 -1.18
N TRP A 55 -10.16 -3.43 -1.30
CA TRP A 55 -10.32 -1.99 -1.20
C TRP A 55 -9.93 -1.45 0.19
N ALA A 56 -10.37 -2.11 1.25
CA ALA A 56 -9.96 -1.76 2.61
C ALA A 56 -8.43 -1.83 2.77
N PHE A 57 -7.79 -2.88 2.25
CA PHE A 57 -6.33 -3.01 2.27
C PHE A 57 -5.63 -1.87 1.53
N ILE A 58 -6.06 -1.54 0.31
CA ILE A 58 -5.48 -0.45 -0.49
C ILE A 58 -5.62 0.88 0.27
N LYS A 59 -6.81 1.17 0.79
CA LYS A 59 -7.09 2.39 1.53
C LYS A 59 -6.22 2.52 2.78
N GLU A 60 -6.17 1.50 3.62
CA GLU A 60 -5.48 1.55 4.91
C GLU A 60 -3.96 1.45 4.80
N LYS A 61 -3.43 0.65 3.87
CA LYS A 61 -1.99 0.38 3.78
C LYS A 61 -1.28 1.25 2.76
N LEU A 62 -1.97 1.69 1.70
CA LEU A 62 -1.34 2.40 0.58
C LEU A 62 -1.76 3.87 0.51
N ILE A 63 -3.01 4.21 0.80
CA ILE A 63 -3.52 5.59 0.63
C ILE A 63 -3.37 6.41 1.92
N LEU A 64 -4.11 6.07 2.97
CA LEU A 64 -4.21 6.88 4.20
C LEU A 64 -2.87 7.12 4.94
N PRO A 65 -1.88 6.20 4.89
CA PRO A 65 -0.55 6.49 5.46
C PRO A 65 0.22 7.59 4.72
N ASN A 66 -0.08 7.79 3.42
CA ASN A 66 0.67 8.67 2.54
C ASN A 66 -0.10 9.95 2.17
N VAL A 67 -1.43 9.92 2.23
CA VAL A 67 -2.31 10.99 1.73
C VAL A 67 -3.34 11.35 2.80
N ASP A 68 -3.44 12.64 3.09
CA ASP A 68 -4.50 13.22 3.93
C ASP A 68 -5.59 13.77 3.00
N VAL A 69 -6.64 12.97 2.82
CA VAL A 69 -7.76 13.24 1.91
C VAL A 69 -9.08 13.08 2.66
N GLN A 70 -10.02 14.00 2.39
CA GLN A 70 -11.39 13.87 2.88
C GLN A 70 -12.17 12.94 1.95
N LEU A 71 -12.61 11.81 2.49
CA LEU A 71 -13.40 10.82 1.74
C LEU A 71 -14.89 10.99 2.06
N LYS A 72 -15.71 11.15 1.03
CA LYS A 72 -17.17 11.11 1.12
C LYS A 72 -17.60 9.68 0.83
N TYR A 73 -17.86 8.92 1.88
CA TYR A 73 -18.13 7.49 1.83
C TYR A 73 -19.59 7.18 1.50
N PHE A 74 -19.80 6.29 0.53
CA PHE A 74 -21.07 5.68 0.16
C PHE A 74 -20.89 4.17 0.05
N ASP A 75 -21.66 3.39 0.79
CA ASP A 75 -21.62 1.92 0.70
C ASP A 75 -22.53 1.48 -0.46
N LEU A 76 -21.95 1.08 -1.60
CA LEU A 76 -22.73 0.51 -2.71
C LEU A 76 -22.78 -1.02 -2.66
N GLY A 77 -22.45 -1.62 -1.51
CA GLY A 77 -22.66 -3.04 -1.30
C GLY A 77 -24.13 -3.41 -1.47
N LEU A 78 -24.39 -4.59 -2.03
CA LEU A 78 -25.73 -5.06 -2.36
C LEU A 78 -26.71 -4.95 -1.16
N PRO A 79 -26.35 -5.36 0.08
CA PRO A 79 -27.26 -5.24 1.21
C PRO A 79 -27.63 -3.80 1.60
N HIS A 80 -26.80 -2.81 1.24
CA HIS A 80 -27.10 -1.41 1.52
C HIS A 80 -27.92 -0.78 0.39
N ARG A 81 -27.65 -1.17 -0.86
CA ARG A 81 -28.49 -0.77 -2.01
C ARG A 81 -29.92 -1.30 -1.84
N ASP A 82 -30.10 -2.56 -1.46
CA ASP A 82 -31.43 -3.13 -1.24
C ASP A 82 -32.17 -2.42 -0.08
N LYS A 83 -31.47 -2.10 1.01
CA LYS A 83 -32.07 -1.36 2.15
C LYS A 83 -32.49 0.07 1.83
N THR A 84 -31.91 0.66 0.78
CA THR A 84 -32.13 2.05 0.40
C THR A 84 -32.93 2.19 -0.88
N ASP A 85 -33.51 1.09 -1.40
CA ASP A 85 -34.16 1.05 -2.71
C ASP A 85 -33.26 1.66 -3.81
N ASP A 86 -31.97 1.34 -3.74
CA ASP A 86 -30.89 1.85 -4.60
C ASP A 86 -30.65 3.38 -4.56
N GLN A 87 -31.27 4.10 -3.61
CA GLN A 87 -31.11 5.55 -3.45
C GLN A 87 -29.66 5.95 -3.17
N VAL A 88 -28.89 5.12 -2.44
CA VAL A 88 -27.46 5.37 -2.17
C VAL A 88 -26.64 5.46 -3.46
N THR A 89 -27.00 4.72 -4.51
CA THR A 89 -26.33 4.76 -5.81
C THR A 89 -26.54 6.12 -6.47
N ILE A 90 -27.76 6.65 -6.42
CA ILE A 90 -28.09 7.98 -6.93
C ILE A 90 -27.35 9.07 -6.14
N ASP A 91 -27.37 8.98 -4.82
CA ASP A 91 -26.73 9.96 -3.94
C ASP A 91 -25.21 10.02 -4.18
N SER A 92 -24.59 8.84 -4.39
CA SER A 92 -23.17 8.74 -4.74
C SER A 92 -22.85 9.40 -6.09
N ALA A 93 -23.74 9.28 -7.08
CA ALA A 93 -23.58 9.92 -8.38
C ALA A 93 -23.75 11.44 -8.28
N LEU A 94 -24.72 11.93 -7.50
CA LEU A 94 -24.91 13.37 -7.25
C LEU A 94 -23.73 13.97 -6.47
N ALA A 95 -23.20 13.25 -5.48
CA ALA A 95 -22.00 13.65 -4.78
C ALA A 95 -20.79 13.72 -5.73
N THR A 96 -20.67 12.78 -6.67
CA THR A 96 -19.61 12.79 -7.68
C THR A 96 -19.72 13.99 -8.60
N GLN A 97 -20.94 14.34 -9.04
CA GLN A 97 -21.15 15.56 -9.83
C GLN A 97 -20.73 16.81 -9.04
N LYS A 98 -21.01 16.86 -7.73
CA LYS A 98 -20.63 17.98 -6.86
C LYS A 98 -19.13 18.08 -6.61
N TYR A 99 -18.44 16.97 -6.41
CA TYR A 99 -17.02 16.92 -6.02
C TYR A 99 -16.06 16.54 -7.16
N SER A 100 -16.59 16.33 -8.36
CA SER A 100 -15.90 16.01 -9.63
C SER A 100 -15.13 14.68 -9.69
N VAL A 101 -14.66 14.14 -8.57
CA VAL A 101 -13.83 12.93 -8.53
C VAL A 101 -14.45 11.87 -7.63
N ALA A 102 -14.57 10.66 -8.18
CA ALA A 102 -14.99 9.47 -7.45
C ALA A 102 -14.04 8.30 -7.71
N VAL A 103 -13.90 7.43 -6.70
CA VAL A 103 -13.26 6.13 -6.83
C VAL A 103 -14.27 5.06 -6.43
N LYS A 104 -14.49 4.11 -7.33
CA LYS A 104 -15.52 3.09 -7.19
C LYS A 104 -14.93 1.69 -7.11
N CYS A 105 -15.31 0.96 -6.06
CA CYS A 105 -15.08 -0.47 -5.94
C CYS A 105 -16.13 -1.26 -6.77
N ALA A 106 -15.77 -2.48 -7.18
CA ALA A 106 -16.67 -3.31 -7.99
C ALA A 106 -17.89 -3.75 -7.15
N THR A 107 -19.06 -3.70 -7.75
CA THR A 107 -20.35 -4.01 -7.11
C THR A 107 -21.03 -5.15 -7.88
N ILE A 108 -21.73 -6.03 -7.18
CA ILE A 108 -22.52 -7.10 -7.78
C ILE A 108 -23.70 -6.46 -8.53
N THR A 109 -24.00 -6.92 -9.74
CA THR A 109 -25.32 -6.70 -10.36
C THR A 109 -26.13 -7.97 -10.11
N PRO A 110 -27.19 -7.93 -9.28
CA PRO A 110 -27.94 -9.13 -8.95
C PRO A 110 -28.69 -9.63 -10.20
N ASP A 111 -28.62 -10.93 -10.44
CA ASP A 111 -29.49 -11.66 -11.37
C ASP A 111 -30.62 -12.36 -10.59
N GLU A 112 -31.59 -12.96 -11.28
CA GLU A 112 -32.74 -13.62 -10.63
C GLU A 112 -32.32 -14.75 -9.66
N ALA A 113 -31.09 -15.26 -9.77
CA ALA A 113 -30.51 -16.25 -8.86
C ALA A 113 -29.88 -15.64 -7.58
N ARG A 114 -29.72 -14.32 -7.54
CA ARG A 114 -29.14 -13.57 -6.41
C ARG A 114 -30.13 -12.57 -5.79
N VAL A 115 -31.35 -12.50 -6.29
CA VAL A 115 -32.48 -11.82 -5.65
C VAL A 115 -33.15 -12.82 -4.70
N GLU A 116 -32.67 -12.89 -3.45
CA GLU A 116 -33.34 -13.56 -2.32
C GLU A 116 -33.52 -12.59 -1.15
#